data_AF-A0A2I1HNL4-F1
#
_entry.id   AF-A0A2I1HNL4-F1
#
_cell.length_a   1.000
_cell.length_b   1.000
_cell.length_c   1.000
_cell.angle_alpha   90.00
_cell.angle_beta   90.00
_cell.angle_gamma   90.00
#
_symmetry.space_group_name_H-M   'P 1'
#
loop_
_entity.id
_entity.type
_entity.pdbx_description
1 polymer ?
#
loop_
_entity_poly.entity_id
_entity_poly.type
_entity_poly.pdbx_seq_one_letter_code
_entity_poly.pdbx_strand_id
1 'polypeptide(L)' 'ILSVTMDNASNNVTFLQAVENELSKKFIDFNSKDKHVRCLAHVMNLAAQQALITLKAIE' A
#
# COMPACT_ATOMS: atom_id res chain seq x y z
N ILE A 1 2.92 -16.57 -2.15
CA ILE A 1 3.27 -15.32 -1.42
C ILE A 1 2.14 -15.03 -0.44
N LEU A 2 2.44 -14.83 0.85
CA LEU A 2 1.40 -14.57 1.85
C LEU A 2 0.88 -13.13 1.79
N SER A 3 1.78 -12.17 1.70
CA SER A 3 1.51 -10.74 1.53
C SER A 3 2.77 -10.00 1.09
N VAL A 4 2.61 -8.75 0.62
CA VAL A 4 3.68 -7.83 0.26
C VAL A 4 3.42 -6.51 0.96
N THR A 5 4.39 -6.01 1.72
CA THR A 5 4.30 -4.70 2.39
C THR A 5 4.98 -3.63 1.56
N MET A 6 4.28 -2.55 1.25
CA MET A 6 4.79 -1.42 0.47
C MET A 6 4.37 -0.09 1.11
N ASP A 7 5.02 1.02 0.75
CA ASP A 7 4.55 2.34 1.17
C ASP A 7 3.14 2.65 0.61
N ASN A 8 2.54 3.74 1.07
CA ASN A 8 1.16 4.07 0.74
C ASN A 8 0.98 4.76 -0.63
N ALA A 9 2.01 4.79 -1.48
CA ALA A 9 1.92 5.41 -2.78
C ALA A 9 0.96 4.64 -3.71
N SER A 10 0.15 5.38 -4.48
CA SER A 10 -0.87 4.81 -5.36
C SER A 10 -0.28 3.94 -6.47
N ASN A 11 0.95 4.24 -6.92
CA ASN A 11 1.66 3.44 -7.92
C ASN A 11 1.97 2.01 -7.45
N ASN A 12 2.05 1.75 -6.14
CA ASN A 12 2.22 0.39 -5.61
C ASN A 12 1.01 -0.51 -5.90
N VAL A 13 -0.18 0.08 -6.04
CA VAL A 13 -1.37 -0.66 -6.50
C VAL A 13 -1.19 -1.11 -7.96
N THR A 14 -0.77 -0.21 -8.84
CA THR A 14 -0.50 -0.53 -10.25
C THR A 14 0.63 -1.55 -10.39
N PHE A 15 1.68 -1.44 -9.58
CA PHE A 15 2.76 -2.42 -9.54
C PHE A 15 2.25 -3.82 -9.19
N LEU A 16 1.46 -3.95 -8.12
CA LEU A 16 0.93 -5.25 -7.69
C LEU A 16 -0.05 -5.86 -8.71
N GLN A 17 -0.82 -5.04 -9.42
CA GLN A 17 -1.66 -5.50 -10.54
C GLN A 17 -0.82 -6.04 -11.70
N ALA A 18 0.31 -5.39 -12.02
CA ALA A 18 1.24 -5.90 -13.02
C ALA A 18 1.87 -7.24 -12.58
N VAL A 19 2.23 -7.38 -11.30
CA VAL A 19 2.72 -8.63 -10.72
C VAL A 19 1.66 -9.73 -10.80
N GLU A 20 0.41 -9.45 -10.44
CA GLU A 20 -0.72 -10.37 -10.58
C GLU A 20 -0.87 -10.89 -12.02
N ASN A 21 -0.80 -9.98 -13.01
CA ASN A 21 -0.89 -10.37 -14.42
C ASN A 21 0.27 -11.31 -14.84
N GLU A 22 1.51 -11.01 -14.43
CA GLU A 22 2.66 -11.86 -14.74
C GLU A 22 2.61 -13.24 -14.04
N LEU A 23 2.06 -13.29 -12.82
CA LEU A 23 1.88 -14.54 -12.08
C LEU A 23 0.74 -15.39 -12.65
N SER A 24 -0.35 -14.75 -13.09
CA SER A 24 -1.47 -15.42 -13.77
C SER A 24 -1.03 -16.15 -15.04
N LYS A 25 -0.13 -15.55 -15.84
CA LYS A 25 0.49 -16.22 -17.01
C LYS A 25 1.25 -17.49 -16.67
N LYS A 26 1.66 -17.65 -15.41
CA LYS A 26 2.38 -18.82 -14.88
C LYS A 26 1.47 -19.74 -14.06
N PHE A 27 0.15 -19.51 -14.08
CA PHE A 27 -0.84 -20.24 -13.29
C PHE A 27 -0.59 -20.17 -11.78
N ILE A 28 0.01 -19.07 -11.31
CA ILE A 28 0.25 -18.81 -9.89
C ILE A 28 -0.88 -17.92 -9.38
N ASP A 29 -1.65 -18.42 -8.43
CA ASP A 29 -2.72 -17.65 -7.78
C ASP A 29 -2.13 -16.52 -6.91
N PHE A 30 -2.47 -15.29 -7.25
CA PHE A 30 -2.05 -14.10 -6.55
C PHE A 30 -3.07 -12.98 -6.74
N ASN A 31 -3.87 -12.71 -5.72
CA ASN A 31 -4.78 -11.57 -5.70
C ASN A 31 -4.06 -10.31 -5.20
N SER A 32 -3.81 -9.33 -6.06
CA SER A 32 -3.09 -8.11 -5.69
C SER A 32 -3.75 -7.33 -4.54
N LYS A 33 -5.08 -7.35 -4.45
CA LYS A 33 -5.85 -6.61 -3.44
C LYS A 33 -5.73 -7.23 -2.05
N ASP A 34 -5.84 -8.56 -1.97
CA ASP A 34 -5.77 -9.29 -0.70
C ASP A 34 -4.34 -9.43 -0.17
N LYS A 35 -3.35 -9.32 -1.07
CA LYS A 35 -1.93 -9.49 -0.74
C LYS A 35 -1.20 -8.17 -0.51
N HIS A 36 -1.83 -7.02 -0.74
CA HIS A 36 -1.25 -5.70 -0.51
C HIS A 36 -1.41 -5.26 0.95
N VAL A 37 -0.30 -5.15 1.68
CA VAL A 37 -0.24 -4.54 3.00
C VAL A 37 0.40 -3.16 2.89
N ARG A 38 -0.28 -2.11 3.33
CA ARG A 38 0.28 -0.75 3.36
C ARG A 38 1.22 -0.61 4.56
N CYS A 39 2.30 0.15 4.40
CA CYS A 39 3.29 0.39 5.44
C CYS A 39 2.67 1.13 6.63
N LEU A 40 2.60 0.46 7.79
CA LEU A 40 2.01 1.01 9.01
C LEU A 40 2.69 2.31 9.44
N ALA A 41 4.03 2.39 9.37
CA ALA A 41 4.76 3.60 9.73
C ALA A 41 4.34 4.80 8.86
N HIS A 42 4.11 4.59 7.57
CA HIS A 42 3.63 5.64 6.68
C HIS A 42 2.19 6.06 7.01
N VAL A 43 1.32 5.10 7.32
CA VAL A 43 -0.06 5.39 7.77
C VAL A 43 -0.06 6.21 9.07
N MET A 44 0.78 5.84 10.04
CA MET A 44 0.93 6.59 11.29
C MET A 44 1.44 8.01 11.05
N ASN A 45 2.42 8.19 10.16
CA ASN A 45 2.92 9.50 9.79
C ASN A 45 1.83 10.39 9.16
N LEU A 46 1.03 9.85 8.23
CA LEU A 46 -0.09 10.59 7.64
C LEU A 46 -1.15 10.97 8.69
N ALA A 47 -1.48 10.05 9.60
CA ALA A 47 -2.43 10.31 10.69
C ALA A 47 -1.91 11.41 11.64
N ALA A 48 -0.63 11.37 11.99
CA ALA A 48 -0.01 12.39 12.85
C ALA A 48 0.00 13.77 12.17
N GLN A 49 0.38 13.85 10.89
CA GLN A 49 0.33 15.10 10.12
C GLN A 49 -1.08 15.66 10.08
N GLN A 50 -2.08 14.83 9.78
CA GLN A 50 -3.47 15.26 9.75
C GLN A 50 -3.95 15.76 11.13
N ALA A 51 -3.58 15.07 12.21
CA ALA A 51 -3.92 15.50 13.57
C ALA A 51 -3.30 16.87 13.90
N LEU A 52 -2.04 17.10 13.53
CA LEU A 52 -1.33 18.37 13.78
C LEU A 52 -1.94 19.53 12.98
N ILE A 53 -2.30 19.30 11.71
CA ILE A 53 -3.03 20.25 10.86
C ILE A 53 -4.39 20.60 11.48
N THR A 54 -5.16 19.58 11.89
CA THR A 54 -6.48 19.77 12.51
C THR A 54 -6.40 20.56 13.82
N LEU A 55 -5.34 20.38 14.59
CA LEU A 55 -5.10 21.11 15.84
C LEU A 55 -4.51 22.51 15.63
N LYS A 56 -4.26 22.95 14.39
CA LYS A 56 -3.54 24.20 14.04
C LYS A 56 -2.17 24.31 14.70
N ALA A 57 -1.54 23.17 15.00
CA ALA A 57 -0.22 23.14 15.61
C ALA A 57 0.90 23.41 14.58
N ILE A 58 0.58 23.30 13.28
CA ILE A 58 1.46 23.56 12.14
C ILE A 58 0.56 24.10 11.01
N GLU A 59 0.90 25.27 10.44
CA GLU A 59 0.28 25.82 9.22
C GLU A 59 0.84 25.14 7.96
#